data_AF-A0A9N9GKV5-F1
#
_entry.id   AF-A0A9N9GKV5-F1
#
_cell.length_a   1.000
_cell.length_b   1.000
_cell.length_c   1.000
_cell.angle_alpha   90.00
_cell.angle_beta   90.00
_cell.angle_gamma   90.00
#
_symmetry.space_group_name_H-M   'P 1'
#
loop_
_entity.id
_entity.type
_entity.pdbx_description
1 polymer ?
#
loop_
_entity_poly.entity_id
_entity_poly.type
_entity_poly.pdbx_seq_one_letter_code
_entity_poly.pdbx_strand_id
1 'polypeptide(L)'
;MTENNLSSLQAIIGIHESYTRTLILEALKTHFPNIQITIISPSNISSHTTNKTDSPTLYWLEYEDLDFEQLYADPEITLANSYCIRKGLIRKAQLNFNLSKYISKHPNCSLVRAVPETWVFEVTHIDYFDEALDEVFEVVAECEANKQIENSEGKQLFILKPNLGNKAASVLIFDSIEQLRAP
;
A
#
# COMPACT_ATOMS: atom_id res chain seq x y z
N MET A 1 -3.10 -31.94 -38.80
CA MET A 1 -3.75 -31.05 -37.83
C MET A 1 -3.35 -31.54 -36.46
N THR A 2 -2.26 -31.02 -35.93
CA THR A 2 -1.85 -31.25 -34.54
C THR A 2 -2.69 -30.30 -33.69
N GLU A 3 -3.66 -30.83 -32.96
CA GLU A 3 -4.25 -30.12 -31.83
C GLU A 3 -3.11 -29.74 -30.90
N ASN A 4 -2.77 -28.44 -30.85
CA ASN A 4 -1.95 -27.92 -29.79
C ASN A 4 -2.72 -28.20 -28.49
N ASN A 5 -2.22 -29.13 -27.68
CA ASN A 5 -2.59 -29.27 -26.28
C ASN A 5 -2.29 -27.93 -25.60
N LEU A 6 -3.22 -26.98 -25.66
CA LEU A 6 -3.19 -25.84 -24.75
C LEU A 6 -3.45 -26.43 -23.37
N SER A 7 -2.41 -26.45 -22.53
CA SER A 7 -2.53 -26.64 -21.10
C SER A 7 -3.71 -25.81 -20.58
N SER A 8 -4.68 -26.44 -19.94
CA SER A 8 -5.89 -25.77 -19.46
C SER A 8 -5.53 -24.68 -18.46
N LEU A 9 -5.97 -23.44 -18.73
CA LEU A 9 -5.76 -22.30 -17.84
C LEU A 9 -6.46 -22.55 -16.49
N GLN A 10 -5.73 -22.32 -15.41
CA GLN A 10 -6.22 -22.49 -14.05
C GLN A 10 -6.25 -21.15 -13.30
N ALA A 11 -7.22 -20.98 -12.41
CA ALA A 11 -7.26 -19.92 -11.42
C ALA A 11 -7.49 -20.47 -10.01
N ILE A 12 -6.69 -20.02 -9.05
CA ILE A 12 -6.79 -20.35 -7.63
C ILE A 12 -7.24 -19.09 -6.90
N ILE A 13 -8.41 -19.13 -6.26
CA ILE A 13 -9.06 -17.97 -5.65
C ILE A 13 -9.14 -18.14 -4.13
N GLY A 14 -8.50 -17.25 -3.38
CA GLY A 14 -8.42 -17.31 -1.92
C GLY A 14 -8.96 -16.07 -1.19
N ILE A 15 -9.62 -15.15 -1.89
CA ILE A 15 -10.19 -13.93 -1.28
C ILE A 15 -11.29 -14.29 -0.28
N HIS A 16 -11.15 -13.80 0.95
CA HIS A 16 -12.05 -14.17 2.05
C HIS A 16 -13.38 -13.42 1.98
N GLU A 17 -13.32 -12.15 1.58
CA GLU A 17 -14.44 -11.22 1.51
C GLU A 17 -15.42 -11.64 0.38
N SER A 18 -16.68 -11.90 0.76
CA SER A 18 -17.65 -12.56 -0.12
C SER A 18 -18.05 -11.73 -1.33
N TYR A 19 -18.15 -10.41 -1.16
CA TYR A 19 -18.53 -9.50 -2.24
C TYR A 19 -17.45 -9.50 -3.34
N THR A 20 -16.20 -9.24 -2.96
CA THR A 20 -15.05 -9.21 -3.87
C THR A 20 -14.83 -10.57 -4.53
N ARG A 21 -14.91 -11.67 -3.77
CA ARG A 21 -14.80 -13.02 -4.33
C ARG A 21 -15.86 -13.27 -5.40
N THR A 22 -17.10 -12.85 -5.17
CA THR A 22 -18.20 -13.02 -6.14
C THR A 22 -17.92 -12.29 -7.45
N LEU A 23 -17.50 -11.02 -7.37
CA LEU A 23 -17.16 -10.23 -8.55
C LEU A 23 -16.00 -10.82 -9.35
N ILE A 24 -14.96 -11.33 -8.67
CA ILE A 24 -13.82 -11.99 -9.33
C ILE A 24 -14.28 -13.24 -10.09
N LEU A 25 -15.09 -14.09 -9.45
CA LEU A 25 -15.58 -15.33 -10.07
C LEU A 25 -16.47 -15.05 -11.29
N GLU A 26 -17.35 -14.05 -11.21
CA GLU A 26 -18.21 -13.64 -12.32
C GLU A 26 -17.37 -13.11 -13.49
N ALA A 27 -16.39 -12.24 -13.22
CA ALA A 27 -15.49 -11.70 -14.25
C ALA A 27 -14.68 -12.80 -14.93
N LEU A 28 -14.10 -13.73 -14.16
CA LEU A 28 -13.32 -14.84 -14.70
C LEU A 28 -14.16 -15.76 -15.59
N LYS A 29 -15.37 -16.14 -15.15
CA LYS A 29 -16.26 -16.98 -15.97
C LYS A 29 -16.75 -16.26 -17.23
N THR A 30 -16.95 -14.96 -17.15
CA THR A 30 -17.40 -14.14 -18.29
C THR A 30 -16.33 -14.03 -19.37
N HIS A 31 -15.09 -13.74 -18.98
CA HIS A 31 -13.99 -13.52 -19.92
C HIS A 31 -13.23 -14.80 -20.30
N PHE A 32 -13.24 -15.81 -19.43
CA PHE A 32 -12.57 -17.10 -19.64
C PHE A 32 -13.52 -18.26 -19.31
N PRO A 33 -14.50 -18.56 -20.17
CA PRO A 33 -15.54 -19.55 -19.88
C PRO A 33 -15.03 -20.97 -19.57
N ASN A 34 -13.84 -21.32 -20.09
CA ASN A 34 -13.21 -22.63 -19.92
C ASN A 34 -12.14 -22.65 -18.81
N ILE A 35 -11.99 -21.57 -18.03
CA ILE A 35 -10.99 -21.52 -16.96
C ILE A 35 -11.35 -22.48 -15.83
N GLN A 36 -10.38 -23.25 -15.37
CA GLN A 36 -10.56 -24.14 -14.23
C GLN A 36 -10.38 -23.33 -12.94
N ILE A 37 -11.47 -23.12 -12.20
CA ILE A 37 -11.46 -22.33 -10.97
C ILE A 37 -11.42 -23.26 -9.76
N THR A 38 -10.40 -23.08 -8.93
CA THR A 38 -10.30 -23.68 -7.60
C THR A 38 -10.46 -22.60 -6.55
N ILE A 39 -11.45 -22.73 -5.67
CA ILE A 39 -11.63 -21.82 -4.54
C ILE A 39 -10.97 -22.46 -3.32
N ILE A 40 -10.08 -21.74 -2.65
CA ILE A 40 -9.36 -22.23 -1.48
C ILE A 40 -9.80 -21.49 -0.23
N SER A 41 -9.81 -22.22 0.89
CA SER A 41 -10.01 -21.68 2.23
C SER A 41 -8.65 -21.50 2.92
N PRO A 42 -8.57 -20.65 3.96
CA PRO A 42 -7.31 -20.41 4.70
C PRO A 42 -6.61 -21.69 5.18
N SER A 43 -7.36 -22.73 5.51
CA SER A 43 -6.83 -24.02 5.98
C SER A 43 -6.07 -24.83 4.92
N ASN A 44 -6.27 -24.54 3.63
CA ASN A 44 -5.78 -25.37 2.52
C ASN A 44 -4.83 -24.62 1.57
N ILE A 45 -4.35 -23.44 1.95
CA ILE A 45 -3.52 -22.59 1.08
C ILE A 45 -2.23 -23.32 0.68
N SER A 46 -1.50 -23.86 1.65
CA SER A 46 -0.21 -24.51 1.42
C SER A 46 -0.29 -25.66 0.40
N SER A 47 -1.37 -26.45 0.40
CA SER A 47 -1.54 -27.54 -0.57
C SER A 47 -1.74 -27.09 -2.01
N HIS A 48 -2.15 -25.83 -2.24
CA HIS A 48 -2.42 -25.28 -3.56
C HIS A 48 -1.37 -24.26 -4.03
N THR A 49 -0.57 -23.71 -3.12
CA THR A 49 0.45 -22.70 -3.42
C THR A 49 1.88 -23.23 -3.47
N THR A 50 2.14 -24.48 -3.06
CA THR A 50 3.51 -25.07 -2.97
C THR A 50 3.81 -26.14 -4.03
N ASN A 51 2.80 -26.56 -4.79
CA ASN A 51 2.97 -27.59 -5.82
C ASN A 51 3.34 -26.91 -7.14
N LYS A 52 4.42 -27.38 -7.78
CA LYS A 52 4.78 -26.96 -9.13
C LYS A 52 3.64 -27.28 -10.09
N THR A 53 3.15 -26.29 -10.81
CA THR A 53 2.08 -26.44 -11.79
C THR A 53 2.68 -26.59 -13.17
N ASP A 54 2.26 -27.60 -13.94
CA ASP A 54 2.64 -27.72 -15.37
C ASP A 54 1.72 -26.90 -16.30
N SER A 55 0.68 -26.27 -15.72
CA SER A 55 -0.32 -25.47 -16.44
C SER A 55 -0.24 -23.99 -16.04
N PRO A 56 -0.51 -23.07 -16.99
CA PRO A 56 -0.65 -21.65 -16.69
C PRO A 56 -1.68 -21.41 -15.58
N THR A 57 -1.25 -20.77 -14.49
CA THR A 57 -2.03 -20.62 -13.26
C THR A 57 -2.07 -19.17 -12.80
N LEU A 58 -3.27 -18.65 -12.56
CA LEU A 58 -3.54 -17.37 -11.92
C LEU A 58 -3.84 -17.56 -10.43
N TYR A 59 -3.03 -16.98 -9.57
CA TYR A 59 -3.25 -16.91 -8.13
C TYR A 59 -3.92 -15.58 -7.78
N TRP A 60 -5.17 -15.64 -7.30
CA TRP A 60 -5.91 -14.48 -6.81
C TRP A 60 -6.22 -14.64 -5.33
N LEU A 61 -5.23 -14.34 -4.49
CA LEU A 61 -5.24 -14.62 -3.06
C LEU A 61 -5.12 -13.33 -2.23
N GLU A 62 -5.31 -13.44 -0.92
CA GLU A 62 -4.88 -12.39 0.01
C GLU A 62 -3.36 -12.27 -0.05
N TYR A 63 -2.82 -11.08 0.25
CA TYR A 63 -1.38 -10.85 0.10
C TYR A 63 -0.52 -11.76 0.98
N GLU A 64 -0.96 -12.01 2.23
CA GLU A 64 -0.23 -12.85 3.18
C GLU A 64 -0.28 -14.35 2.80
N ASP A 65 -1.17 -14.72 1.88
CA ASP A 65 -1.36 -16.09 1.41
C ASP A 65 -0.58 -16.38 0.10
N LEU A 66 0.01 -15.35 -0.52
CA LEU A 66 0.81 -15.50 -1.73
C LEU A 66 2.22 -15.99 -1.39
N ASP A 67 2.59 -17.16 -1.92
CA ASP A 67 3.95 -17.66 -1.89
C ASP A 67 4.78 -17.01 -3.00
N PHE A 68 5.35 -15.84 -2.72
CA PHE A 68 6.14 -15.11 -3.71
C PHE A 68 7.39 -15.86 -4.17
N GLU A 69 7.98 -16.74 -3.36
CA GLU A 69 9.12 -17.54 -3.79
C GLU A 69 8.73 -18.48 -4.92
N GLN A 70 7.60 -19.18 -4.79
CA GLN A 70 7.06 -20.02 -5.85
C GLN A 70 6.63 -19.19 -7.08
N LEU A 71 5.93 -18.08 -6.88
CA LEU A 71 5.47 -17.23 -8.00
C LEU A 71 6.64 -16.76 -8.88
N TYR A 72 7.81 -16.50 -8.27
CA TYR A 72 9.01 -16.11 -9.00
C TYR A 72 9.85 -17.28 -9.53
N ALA A 73 9.61 -18.51 -9.08
CA ALA A 73 10.31 -19.69 -9.55
C ALA A 73 9.91 -20.06 -11.00
N ASP A 74 8.67 -19.79 -11.40
CA ASP A 74 8.17 -20.05 -12.76
C ASP A 74 7.26 -18.91 -13.27
N PRO A 75 7.85 -17.74 -13.60
CA PRO A 75 7.10 -16.54 -13.96
C PRO A 75 6.44 -16.61 -15.34
N GLU A 76 6.79 -17.59 -16.18
CA GLU A 76 6.21 -17.73 -17.53
C GLU A 76 4.81 -18.35 -17.50
N ILE A 77 4.54 -19.20 -16.51
CA ILE A 77 3.26 -19.90 -16.36
C ILE A 77 2.48 -19.45 -15.12
N THR A 78 3.04 -18.54 -14.33
CA THR A 78 2.44 -18.13 -13.06
C THR A 78 2.13 -16.64 -13.03
N LEU A 79 0.89 -16.28 -12.66
CA LEU A 79 0.48 -14.90 -12.44
C LEU A 79 -0.15 -14.74 -11.06
N ALA A 80 0.01 -13.56 -10.46
CA ALA A 80 -0.61 -13.22 -9.18
C ALA A 80 -1.25 -11.83 -9.18
N ASN A 81 -2.26 -11.64 -8.35
CA ASN A 81 -2.94 -10.36 -8.13
C ASN A 81 -2.13 -9.35 -7.27
N SER A 82 -0.86 -9.62 -6.98
CA SER A 82 -0.01 -8.71 -6.21
C SER A 82 1.48 -8.83 -6.53
N TYR A 83 2.20 -7.75 -6.23
CA TYR A 83 3.66 -7.70 -6.25
C TYR A 83 4.23 -7.82 -4.84
N CYS A 84 5.32 -8.58 -4.67
CA CYS A 84 6.01 -8.71 -3.40
C CYS A 84 6.56 -7.36 -2.90
N ILE A 85 7.26 -6.63 -3.78
CA ILE A 85 7.93 -5.37 -3.42
C ILE A 85 7.03 -4.17 -3.75
N ARG A 86 6.10 -3.86 -2.83
CA ARG A 86 5.11 -2.77 -2.98
C ARG A 86 5.13 -1.70 -1.89
N LYS A 87 5.90 -1.93 -0.81
CA LYS A 87 5.98 -1.06 0.38
C LYS A 87 6.39 0.38 0.07
N GLY A 88 7.09 0.60 -1.05
CA GLY A 88 7.49 1.92 -1.53
C GLY A 88 6.32 2.85 -1.87
N LEU A 89 5.15 2.30 -2.21
CA LEU A 89 3.98 3.07 -2.66
C LEU A 89 2.81 2.99 -1.67
N ILE A 90 2.66 1.87 -0.95
CA ILE A 90 1.47 1.65 -0.10
C ILE A 90 1.64 2.17 1.35
N ARG A 91 2.83 2.63 1.74
CA ARG A 91 3.09 3.18 3.08
C ARG A 91 3.40 4.67 3.00
N LYS A 92 2.87 5.46 3.93
CA LYS A 92 2.86 6.94 3.84
C LYS A 92 4.28 7.52 3.80
N ALA A 93 5.14 7.11 4.74
CA ALA A 93 6.51 7.60 4.82
C ALA A 93 7.33 7.20 3.58
N GLN A 94 7.23 5.94 3.14
CA GLN A 94 7.93 5.45 1.95
C GLN A 94 7.40 6.10 0.65
N LEU A 95 6.10 6.32 0.55
CA LEU A 95 5.50 7.02 -0.58
C LEU A 95 6.02 8.45 -0.65
N ASN A 96 6.04 9.18 0.47
CA ASN A 96 6.61 10.53 0.53
C ASN A 96 8.07 10.54 0.10
N PHE A 97 8.90 9.67 0.67
CA PHE A 97 10.32 9.56 0.31
C PHE A 97 10.52 9.34 -1.20
N ASN A 98 9.78 8.40 -1.80
CA ASN A 98 9.91 8.09 -3.23
C ASN A 98 9.41 9.25 -4.11
N LEU A 99 8.30 9.90 -3.74
CA LEU A 99 7.74 11.03 -4.48
C LEU A 99 8.67 12.25 -4.40
N SER A 100 9.15 12.64 -3.22
CA SER A 100 10.06 13.77 -3.04
C SER A 100 11.37 13.56 -3.79
N LYS A 101 11.91 12.33 -3.76
CA LYS A 101 13.11 11.96 -4.53
C LYS A 101 12.87 12.03 -6.04
N TYR A 102 11.70 11.65 -6.53
CA TYR A 102 11.35 11.77 -7.94
C TYR A 102 11.16 13.24 -8.34
N ILE A 103 10.36 13.99 -7.59
CA ILE A 103 10.04 15.40 -7.83
C ILE A 103 11.30 16.26 -7.88
N SER A 104 12.27 16.05 -6.99
CA SER A 104 13.53 16.81 -7.00
C SER A 104 14.34 16.67 -8.29
N LYS A 105 14.16 15.56 -9.02
CA LYS A 105 14.78 15.31 -10.34
C LYS A 105 13.87 15.66 -11.52
N HIS A 106 12.58 15.85 -11.26
CA HIS A 106 11.54 16.10 -12.26
C HIS A 106 10.64 17.28 -11.84
N PRO A 107 11.18 18.49 -11.68
CA PRO A 107 10.46 19.64 -11.12
C PRO A 107 9.30 20.15 -11.98
N ASN A 108 9.18 19.69 -13.23
CA ASN A 108 8.09 20.07 -14.14
C ASN A 108 6.95 19.03 -14.20
N CYS A 109 7.02 17.95 -13.40
CA CYS A 109 5.98 16.92 -13.40
C CYS A 109 4.71 17.39 -12.66
N SER A 110 3.56 16.78 -12.97
CA SER A 110 2.28 17.10 -12.32
C SER A 110 2.26 16.80 -10.82
N LEU A 111 3.12 15.89 -10.35
CA LEU A 111 3.18 15.47 -8.94
C LEU A 111 3.57 16.61 -8.01
N VAL A 112 4.32 17.60 -8.49
CA VAL A 112 4.68 18.82 -7.71
C VAL A 112 3.45 19.51 -7.14
N ARG A 113 2.32 19.47 -7.85
CA ARG A 113 1.06 20.11 -7.44
C ARG A 113 0.03 19.13 -6.88
N ALA A 114 0.24 17.83 -7.09
CA ALA A 114 -0.73 16.80 -6.73
C ALA A 114 -0.42 16.13 -5.38
N VAL A 115 0.80 16.32 -4.86
CA VAL A 115 1.26 15.73 -3.60
C VAL A 115 1.37 16.86 -2.57
N PRO A 116 0.67 16.77 -1.42
CA PRO A 116 0.84 17.75 -0.36
C PRO A 116 2.25 17.66 0.21
N GLU A 117 2.83 18.81 0.54
CA GLU A 117 4.09 18.85 1.26
C GLU A 117 3.98 18.02 2.54
N THR A 118 4.95 17.13 2.74
CA THR A 118 4.87 16.10 3.77
C THR A 118 6.25 15.92 4.38
N TRP A 119 6.31 16.07 5.69
CA TRP A 119 7.48 15.79 6.50
C TRP A 119 7.31 14.46 7.21
N VAL A 120 8.43 13.76 7.42
CA VAL A 120 8.47 12.45 8.09
C VAL A 120 9.48 12.59 9.21
N PHE A 121 9.05 12.24 10.42
CA PHE A 121 9.89 12.15 11.60
C PHE A 121 9.57 10.86 12.36
N GLU A 122 10.50 10.41 13.17
CA GLU A 122 10.37 9.19 13.97
C GLU A 122 10.50 9.51 15.47
N VAL A 123 9.54 9.04 16.26
CA VAL A 123 9.58 9.15 17.73
C VAL A 123 9.57 7.73 18.29
N THR A 124 10.73 7.29 18.78
CA THR A 124 10.89 5.94 19.37
C THR A 124 10.50 5.90 20.85
N HIS A 125 10.66 7.03 21.56
CA HIS A 125 10.24 7.25 22.94
C HIS A 125 9.87 8.72 23.13
N ILE A 126 8.97 9.03 24.07
CA ILE A 126 8.47 10.40 24.29
C ILE A 126 9.59 11.38 24.68
N ASP A 127 10.63 10.89 25.35
CA ASP A 127 11.78 11.71 25.75
C ASP A 127 12.58 12.23 24.55
N TYR A 128 12.49 11.57 23.39
CA TYR A 128 13.16 11.96 22.15
C TYR A 128 12.25 12.80 21.24
N PHE A 129 11.08 13.23 21.72
CA PHE A 129 10.16 14.02 20.90
C PHE A 129 10.78 15.35 20.45
N ASP A 130 11.53 16.02 21.33
CA ASP A 130 12.21 17.27 21.00
C ASP A 130 13.27 17.07 19.90
N GLU A 131 14.07 15.99 19.97
CA GLU A 131 15.03 15.64 18.93
C GLU A 131 14.34 15.34 17.59
N ALA A 132 13.18 14.69 17.63
CA ALA A 132 12.42 14.38 16.43
C ALA A 132 11.78 15.64 15.79
N LEU A 133 11.51 16.69 16.58
CA LEU A 133 11.07 17.98 16.04
C LEU A 133 12.17 18.70 15.27
N ASP A 134 13.45 18.47 15.60
CA ASP A 134 14.58 19.02 14.84
C ASP A 134 14.63 18.48 13.41
N GLU A 135 14.08 17.26 13.16
CA GLU A 135 13.96 16.68 11.81
C GLU A 135 12.89 17.36 10.96
N VAL A 136 11.98 18.12 11.57
CA VAL A 136 10.83 18.79 10.93
C VAL A 136 10.79 20.27 11.24
N PHE A 137 11.96 20.92 11.18
CA PHE A 137 12.14 22.32 11.52
C PHE A 137 11.22 23.27 10.75
N GLU A 138 10.82 22.95 9.52
CA GLU A 138 9.85 23.75 8.75
C GLU A 138 8.48 23.77 9.43
N VAL A 139 8.01 22.62 9.91
CA VAL A 139 6.74 22.50 10.65
C VAL A 139 6.82 23.30 11.96
N VAL A 140 7.94 23.20 12.67
CA VAL A 140 8.18 23.94 13.93
C VAL A 140 8.16 25.45 13.68
N ALA A 141 8.84 25.92 12.63
CA ALA A 141 8.89 27.33 12.27
C ALA A 141 7.51 27.89 11.91
N GLU A 142 6.71 27.16 11.14
CA GLU A 142 5.34 27.55 10.79
C GLU A 142 4.40 27.55 12.01
N CYS A 143 4.52 26.56 12.90
CA CYS A 143 3.79 26.56 14.17
C CYS A 143 4.17 27.75 15.07
N GLU A 144 5.42 28.19 15.07
CA GLU A 144 5.84 29.39 15.80
C GLU A 144 5.30 30.66 15.14
N ALA A 145 5.34 30.75 13.81
CA ALA A 145 4.75 31.86 13.05
C ALA A 145 3.24 32.00 13.31
N ASN A 146 2.52 30.88 13.41
CA ASN A 146 1.10 30.84 13.74
C ASN A 146 0.75 31.52 15.08
N LYS A 147 1.69 31.62 16.03
CA LYS A 147 1.45 32.30 17.32
C LYS A 147 1.22 33.81 17.17
N GLN A 148 1.73 34.41 16.08
CA GLN A 148 1.55 35.84 15.79
C GLN A 148 0.27 36.12 14.99
N ILE A 149 -0.53 35.09 14.68
CA ILE A 149 -1.73 35.19 13.86
C ILE A 149 -2.97 35.05 14.76
N GLU A 150 -3.70 36.15 14.94
CA GLU A 150 -4.89 36.20 15.80
C GLU A 150 -6.10 35.47 15.17
N ASN A 151 -6.26 35.55 13.84
CA ASN A 151 -7.36 34.90 13.13
C ASN A 151 -6.99 33.46 12.73
N SER A 152 -7.79 32.48 13.16
CA SER A 152 -7.59 31.06 12.83
C SER A 152 -7.54 30.77 11.32
N GLU A 153 -8.22 31.56 10.49
CA GLU A 153 -8.21 31.38 9.03
C GLU A 153 -6.86 31.70 8.38
N GLY A 154 -6.02 32.50 9.05
CA GLY A 154 -4.70 32.88 8.55
C GLY A 154 -3.59 31.89 8.90
N LYS A 155 -3.87 30.90 9.75
CA LYS A 155 -2.87 29.97 10.26
C LYS A 155 -2.61 28.82 9.30
N GLN A 156 -1.38 28.34 9.27
CA GLN A 156 -1.04 27.09 8.62
C GLN A 156 -1.55 25.91 9.45
N LEU A 157 -2.23 24.97 8.76
CA LEU A 157 -2.78 23.76 9.38
C LEU A 157 -2.02 22.54 8.90
N PHE A 158 -1.67 21.69 9.85
CA PHE A 158 -0.98 20.44 9.61
C PHE A 158 -1.88 19.25 9.95
N ILE A 159 -1.59 18.11 9.34
CA ILE A 159 -2.26 16.84 9.62
C ILE A 159 -1.22 15.76 9.92
N LEU A 160 -1.15 15.32 11.18
CA LEU A 160 -0.34 14.19 11.60
C LEU A 160 -1.06 12.89 11.24
N LYS A 161 -0.35 11.99 10.58
CA LYS A 161 -0.83 10.64 10.26
C LYS A 161 0.23 9.61 10.65
N PRO A 162 -0.05 8.70 11.61
CA PRO A 162 0.85 7.60 11.90
C PRO A 162 1.12 6.75 10.65
N ASN A 163 2.38 6.32 10.48
CA ASN A 163 2.74 5.46 9.36
C ASN A 163 2.18 4.04 9.52
N LEU A 164 2.01 3.60 10.77
CA LEU A 164 1.41 2.32 11.16
C LEU A 164 0.17 2.61 12.03
N GLY A 165 -1.00 2.65 11.39
CA GLY A 165 -2.27 2.86 12.07
C GLY A 165 -3.42 2.41 11.18
N ASN A 166 -4.36 1.63 11.74
CA ASN A 166 -5.54 1.17 11.02
C ASN A 166 -6.70 2.17 11.18
N LYS A 167 -7.54 2.28 10.14
CA LYS A 167 -8.86 2.96 10.18
C LYS A 167 -8.86 4.42 10.68
N ALA A 168 -7.85 5.21 10.32
CA ALA A 168 -7.72 6.62 10.75
C ALA A 168 -7.67 6.85 12.28
N ALA A 169 -7.40 5.80 13.05
CA ALA A 169 -7.05 5.97 14.46
C ALA A 169 -5.81 6.87 14.54
N SER A 170 -5.87 7.86 15.43
CA SER A 170 -4.77 8.77 15.76
C SER A 170 -4.36 9.74 14.64
N VAL A 171 -5.29 10.17 13.77
CA VAL A 171 -5.10 11.36 12.94
C VAL A 171 -5.31 12.60 13.80
N LEU A 172 -4.36 13.53 13.77
CA LEU A 172 -4.44 14.81 14.49
C LEU A 172 -4.32 15.96 13.47
N ILE A 173 -5.20 16.95 13.58
CA ILE A 173 -5.04 18.24 12.91
C ILE A 173 -4.50 19.21 13.95
N PHE A 174 -3.45 19.95 13.61
CA PHE A 174 -2.82 20.89 14.53
C PHE A 174 -2.31 22.15 13.83
N ASP A 175 -2.27 23.25 14.58
CA ASP A 175 -1.65 24.51 14.17
C ASP A 175 -0.49 24.93 15.10
N SER A 176 -0.23 24.16 16.18
CA SER A 176 0.78 24.46 17.19
C SER A 176 1.51 23.21 17.70
N ILE A 177 2.74 23.39 18.21
CA ILE A 177 3.52 22.28 18.78
C ILE A 177 2.88 21.75 20.06
N GLU A 178 2.19 22.60 20.83
CA GLU A 178 1.47 22.20 22.03
C GLU A 178 0.33 21.24 21.70
N GLN A 179 -0.40 21.48 20.59
CA GLN A 179 -1.41 20.56 20.10
C GLN A 179 -0.81 19.25 19.60
N LEU A 180 0.38 19.30 18.98
CA LEU A 180 1.09 18.11 18.53
C LEU A 180 1.56 17.22 19.70
N ARG A 181 1.88 17.81 20.86
CA ARG A 181 2.29 17.11 22.09
C ARG A 181 1.15 16.59 22.95
N ALA A 182 -0.05 17.14 22.78
CA ALA A 182 -1.22 16.84 23.62
C ALA A 182 -1.79 15.40 23.54
N PRO A 183 -1.65 14.63 22.44
CA PRO A 183 -2.19 13.28 22.33
C PRO A 183 -1.30 12.17 22.91
#